data_AF-A0A377NBI0-F1
#
_entry.id   AF-A0A377NBI0-F1
#
_cell.length_a   1.000
_cell.length_b   1.000
_cell.length_c   1.000
_cell.angle_alpha   90.00
_cell.angle_beta   90.00
_cell.angle_gamma   90.00
#
_symmetry.space_group_name_H-M   'P 1'
#
loop_
_entity.id
_entity.type
_entity.pdbx_description
1 polymer ?
#
loop_
_entity_poly.entity_id
_entity_poly.type
_entity_poly.pdbx_seq_one_letter_code
_entity_poly.pdbx_strand_id
1 'polypeptide(L)'
;MNGHYMDQFTYAERATDWRGNNNIADSIFRQMVAGNLIRVPRYLVMSAGTGWHLRHAGRYIRYQGYDTELVVVDPENSVFYDYYQQRDPSVTAQCSSKIEGIGRPRAEPSFIPSVIDSMMRVPDAASVATVQWLEVVLGRKVGGSTGTNVWGALQLAKQMREKGETGSIVTLLCDSGERYLNTYFDPEWVAANIGDISHYSAQLAGIR
;
A
#
# COMPACT_ATOMS: atom_id res chain seq x y z
N MET A 1 38.29 -3.13 8.24
CA MET A 1 36.88 -3.33 7.87
C MET A 1 36.03 -2.46 8.78
N ASN A 2 35.70 -1.23 8.37
CA ASN A 2 34.79 -0.33 9.10
C ASN A 2 33.50 -0.18 8.28
N GLY A 3 32.73 -1.27 8.20
CA GLY A 3 31.40 -1.24 7.59
C GLY A 3 30.33 -0.92 8.62
N HIS A 4 29.33 -0.12 8.25
CA HIS A 4 28.15 0.15 9.07
C HIS A 4 26.91 -0.46 8.41
N TYR A 5 26.09 -1.18 9.19
CA TYR A 5 24.81 -1.72 8.76
C TYR A 5 23.69 -0.88 9.37
N MET A 6 22.89 -0.20 8.54
CA MET A 6 21.90 0.79 8.99
C MET A 6 20.54 0.20 9.40
N ASP A 7 20.32 -1.11 9.22
CA ASP A 7 19.11 -1.88 9.59
C ASP A 7 17.77 -1.13 9.47
N GLN A 8 17.23 -1.08 8.25
CA GLN A 8 15.93 -0.45 7.97
C GLN A 8 14.72 -1.16 8.59
N PHE A 9 14.86 -2.38 9.14
CA PHE A 9 13.74 -3.08 9.78
C PHE A 9 13.65 -2.72 11.26
N THR A 10 14.81 -2.47 11.87
CA THR A 10 14.91 -2.11 13.29
C THR A 10 14.91 -0.61 13.54
N TYR A 11 15.53 0.19 12.66
CA TYR A 11 15.79 1.61 12.90
C TYR A 11 15.08 2.58 11.97
N ALA A 12 14.39 2.08 10.92
CA ALA A 12 13.64 2.97 10.06
C ALA A 12 12.71 3.85 10.89
N GLU A 13 12.10 3.31 11.96
CA GLU A 13 11.21 3.97 12.93
C GLU A 13 11.76 5.24 13.64
N ARG A 14 13.08 5.49 13.54
CA ARG A 14 13.80 6.63 14.13
C ARG A 14 14.43 7.55 13.08
N ALA A 15 14.42 7.17 11.80
CA ALA A 15 15.17 7.87 10.76
C ALA A 15 14.61 9.26 10.40
N THR A 16 13.36 9.54 10.76
CA THR A 16 12.69 10.82 10.48
C THR A 16 11.73 11.14 11.61
N ASP A 17 11.66 12.42 12.01
CA ASP A 17 10.63 12.85 12.96
C ASP A 17 9.26 12.89 12.27
N TRP A 18 8.37 11.97 12.66
CA TRP A 18 7.00 11.91 12.15
C TRP A 18 6.15 13.13 12.54
N ARG A 19 6.58 13.91 13.54
CA ARG A 19 5.93 15.18 13.92
C ARG A 19 6.40 16.35 13.07
N GLY A 20 7.51 16.20 12.36
CA GLY A 20 8.13 17.27 11.60
C GLY A 20 7.35 17.63 10.34
N ASN A 21 7.49 18.89 9.92
CA ASN A 21 6.79 19.50 8.78
C ASN A 21 7.36 19.12 7.39
N ASN A 22 8.10 18.01 7.33
CA ASN A 22 8.84 17.55 6.15
C ASN A 22 8.72 16.03 5.98
N ASN A 23 7.50 15.51 6.13
CA ASN A 23 7.21 14.09 5.94
C ASN A 23 6.05 13.88 4.96
N ILE A 24 5.93 12.65 4.45
CA ILE A 24 4.93 12.30 3.43
C ILE A 24 3.50 12.52 3.93
N ALA A 25 3.22 12.22 5.20
CA ALA A 25 1.88 12.42 5.77
C ALA A 25 1.52 13.91 5.78
N ASP A 26 2.40 14.76 6.31
CA ASP A 26 2.20 16.21 6.32
C ASP A 26 2.04 16.80 4.89
N SER A 27 2.80 16.29 3.93
CA SER A 27 2.69 16.70 2.52
C SER A 27 1.34 16.34 1.91
N ILE A 28 0.79 15.15 2.20
CA ILE A 28 -0.54 14.73 1.75
C ILE A 28 -1.60 15.72 2.23
N PHE A 29 -1.65 15.99 3.54
CA PHE A 29 -2.68 16.86 4.11
C PHE A 29 -2.55 18.30 3.61
N ARG A 30 -1.32 18.83 3.45
CA ARG A 30 -1.11 20.16 2.85
C ARG A 30 -1.57 20.26 1.41
N GLN A 31 -1.28 19.26 0.58
CA GLN A 31 -1.70 19.25 -0.83
C GLN A 31 -3.22 19.14 -0.97
N MET A 32 -3.87 18.36 -0.10
CA MET A 32 -5.35 18.27 -0.06
C MET A 32 -5.99 19.62 0.25
N VAL A 33 -5.43 20.38 1.19
CA VAL A 33 -5.88 21.74 1.52
C VAL A 33 -5.62 22.71 0.36
N ALA A 34 -4.43 22.66 -0.26
CA ALA A 34 -4.05 23.56 -1.34
C ALA A 34 -4.83 23.32 -2.65
N GLY A 35 -5.22 22.08 -2.93
CA GLY A 35 -5.94 21.69 -4.15
C GLY A 35 -7.43 22.02 -4.17
N ASN A 36 -7.97 22.72 -3.15
CA ASN A 36 -9.41 22.90 -2.94
C ASN A 36 -10.22 21.58 -2.93
N LEU A 37 -9.56 20.47 -2.58
CA LEU A 37 -10.22 19.18 -2.35
C LEU A 37 -10.85 19.18 -0.94
N ILE A 38 -11.62 18.13 -0.64
CA ILE A 38 -12.04 17.82 0.72
C ILE A 38 -10.77 17.83 1.61
N ARG A 39 -10.73 18.73 2.61
CA ARG A 39 -9.51 19.06 3.36
C ARG A 39 -8.89 17.87 4.10
N VAL A 40 -9.71 16.92 4.50
CA VAL A 40 -9.32 15.72 5.25
C VAL A 40 -9.84 14.51 4.48
N PRO A 41 -8.96 13.64 3.95
CA PRO A 41 -9.41 12.43 3.28
C PRO A 41 -10.14 11.50 4.26
N ARG A 42 -11.16 10.82 3.75
CA ARG A 42 -11.87 9.79 4.51
C ARG A 42 -10.96 8.59 4.74
N TYR A 43 -10.24 8.17 3.69
CA TYR A 43 -9.32 7.05 3.75
C TYR A 43 -7.92 7.43 3.24
N LEU A 44 -6.90 6.98 3.96
CA LEU A 44 -5.53 6.90 3.45
C LEU A 44 -5.16 5.42 3.27
N VAL A 45 -4.85 5.04 2.04
CA VAL A 45 -4.56 3.65 1.65
C VAL A 45 -3.08 3.49 1.35
N MET A 46 -2.44 2.50 1.96
CA MET A 46 -1.04 2.17 1.67
C MET A 46 -0.67 0.75 2.04
N SER A 47 0.28 0.18 1.33
CA SER A 47 0.86 -1.13 1.61
C SER A 47 2.03 -1.03 2.59
N ALA A 48 2.32 -2.15 3.26
CA ALA A 48 3.40 -2.25 4.22
C ALA A 48 4.58 -3.08 3.67
N GLY A 49 5.77 -2.48 3.67
CA GLY A 49 7.04 -3.18 3.51
C GLY A 49 7.78 -3.22 4.85
N THR A 50 8.65 -2.25 5.09
CA THR A 50 9.28 -2.04 6.41
C THR A 50 8.32 -1.45 7.45
N GLY A 51 7.06 -1.15 7.13
CA GLY A 51 6.11 -0.52 8.07
C GLY A 51 6.39 0.96 8.43
N TRP A 52 7.49 1.55 7.95
CA TRP A 52 7.89 2.92 8.27
C TRP A 52 6.87 3.98 7.88
N HIS A 53 6.48 4.00 6.59
CA HIS A 53 5.51 4.95 6.04
C HIS A 53 4.17 4.85 6.75
N LEU A 54 3.72 3.61 6.99
CA LEU A 54 2.49 3.31 7.69
C LEU A 54 2.47 3.88 9.10
N ARG A 55 3.53 3.60 9.87
CA ARG A 55 3.66 4.09 11.23
C ARG A 55 3.66 5.62 11.29
N HIS A 56 4.37 6.26 10.36
CA HIS A 56 4.39 7.71 10.23
C HIS A 56 2.99 8.27 9.97
N ALA A 57 2.31 7.76 8.96
CA ALA A 57 0.97 8.20 8.60
C ALA A 57 -0.02 8.03 9.75
N GLY A 58 -0.08 6.84 10.35
CA GLY A 58 -1.03 6.56 11.43
C GLY A 58 -0.79 7.38 12.69
N ARG A 59 0.47 7.64 13.05
CA ARG A 59 0.81 8.53 14.17
C ARG A 59 0.49 9.98 13.86
N TYR A 60 0.78 10.44 12.65
CA TYR A 60 0.51 11.81 12.21
C TYR A 60 -1.00 12.09 12.22
N ILE A 61 -1.83 11.21 11.65
CA ILE A 61 -3.29 11.29 11.66
C ILE A 61 -3.83 11.47 13.08
N ARG A 62 -3.40 10.59 14.00
CA ARG A 62 -3.84 10.61 15.41
C ARG A 62 -3.36 11.84 16.16
N TYR A 63 -2.13 12.29 15.90
CA TYR A 63 -1.56 13.47 16.54
C TYR A 63 -2.23 14.77 16.11
N GLN A 64 -2.61 14.88 14.83
CA GLN A 64 -3.33 16.04 14.30
C GLN A 64 -4.84 15.99 14.60
N GLY A 65 -5.36 14.83 15.05
CA GLY A 65 -6.78 14.63 15.32
C GLY A 65 -7.64 14.57 14.05
N TYR A 66 -7.08 14.10 12.92
CA TYR A 66 -7.83 13.96 11.68
C TYR A 66 -8.78 12.76 11.73
N ASP A 67 -10.00 12.95 11.23
CA ASP A 67 -11.00 11.88 11.02
C ASP A 67 -10.72 11.08 9.72
N THR A 68 -9.45 10.71 9.54
CA THR A 68 -8.98 9.90 8.42
C THR A 68 -8.74 8.47 8.91
N GLU A 69 -9.32 7.49 8.23
CA GLU A 69 -9.04 6.08 8.49
C GLU A 69 -7.83 5.62 7.68
N LEU A 70 -6.84 5.04 8.36
CA LEU A 70 -5.68 4.42 7.75
C LEU A 70 -5.99 2.96 7.41
N VAL A 71 -6.07 2.68 6.11
CA VAL A 71 -6.32 1.34 5.57
C VAL A 71 -5.04 0.76 5.01
N VAL A 72 -4.61 -0.39 5.52
CA VAL A 72 -3.43 -1.08 5.00
C VAL A 72 -3.83 -2.18 4.03
N VAL A 73 -3.23 -2.13 2.84
CA VAL A 73 -3.40 -3.19 1.83
C VAL A 73 -2.17 -4.10 1.86
N ASP A 74 -2.37 -5.35 2.23
CA ASP A 74 -1.30 -6.33 2.37
C ASP A 74 -1.42 -7.35 1.24
N PRO A 75 -0.37 -7.61 0.45
CA PRO A 75 -0.44 -8.62 -0.59
C PRO A 75 -0.66 -10.00 0.02
N GLU A 76 -1.21 -10.93 -0.77
CA GLU A 76 -1.25 -12.33 -0.37
C GLU A 76 0.17 -12.89 -0.14
N ASN A 77 0.29 -13.95 0.64
CA ASN A 77 1.58 -14.49 1.05
C ASN A 77 2.45 -13.49 1.85
N SER A 78 1.79 -12.59 2.58
CA SER A 78 2.36 -11.72 3.62
C SER A 78 1.76 -12.04 4.98
N VAL A 79 2.58 -11.93 6.03
CA VAL A 79 2.17 -12.15 7.42
C VAL A 79 1.46 -10.95 8.02
N PHE A 80 1.58 -9.74 7.46
CA PHE A 80 1.10 -8.53 8.15
C PHE A 80 -0.40 -8.55 8.43
N TYR A 81 -1.21 -9.04 7.50
CA TYR A 81 -2.65 -9.20 7.71
C TYR A 81 -2.95 -10.20 8.83
N ASP A 82 -2.27 -11.36 8.86
CA ASP A 82 -2.50 -12.38 9.89
C ASP A 82 -2.01 -11.90 11.25
N TYR A 83 -0.85 -11.25 11.32
CA TYR A 83 -0.36 -10.59 12.52
C TYR A 83 -1.32 -9.49 12.99
N TYR A 84 -1.93 -8.75 12.06
CA TYR A 84 -2.94 -7.77 12.42
C TYR A 84 -4.19 -8.43 13.03
N GLN A 85 -4.68 -9.53 12.47
CA GLN A 85 -5.87 -10.20 13.01
C GLN A 85 -5.59 -10.91 14.35
N GLN A 86 -4.43 -11.57 14.47
CA GLN A 86 -4.15 -12.49 15.58
C GLN A 86 -3.34 -11.83 16.70
N ARG A 87 -2.62 -10.73 16.41
CA ARG A 87 -1.65 -10.08 17.31
C ARG A 87 -0.53 -11.02 17.78
N ASP A 88 -0.29 -12.11 17.06
CA ASP A 88 0.75 -13.10 17.36
C ASP A 88 1.99 -12.87 16.50
N PRO A 89 3.14 -12.45 17.08
CA PRO A 89 4.37 -12.21 16.34
C PRO A 89 5.06 -13.50 15.85
N SER A 90 4.60 -14.68 16.29
CA SER A 90 5.15 -15.98 15.88
C SER A 90 4.64 -16.45 14.51
N VAL A 91 3.62 -15.79 13.95
CA VAL A 91 3.09 -16.12 12.63
C VAL A 91 4.16 -15.92 11.56
N THR A 92 4.30 -16.93 10.70
CA THR A 92 5.24 -16.92 9.57
C THR A 92 4.54 -17.41 8.30
N ALA A 93 4.89 -16.83 7.15
CA ALA A 93 4.43 -17.32 5.85
C ALA A 93 5.43 -18.30 5.25
N GLN A 94 4.91 -19.35 4.60
CA GLN A 94 5.75 -20.36 3.92
C GLN A 94 6.24 -19.89 2.55
N CYS A 95 5.51 -18.96 1.94
CA CYS A 95 5.80 -18.32 0.67
C CYS A 95 5.78 -16.80 0.85
N SER A 96 6.50 -16.10 -0.01
CA SER A 96 6.47 -14.64 -0.08
C SER A 96 5.59 -14.20 -1.24
N SER A 97 4.95 -13.04 -1.09
CA SER A 97 4.32 -12.33 -2.20
C SER A 97 5.31 -12.13 -3.35
N LYS A 98 4.78 -12.12 -4.58
CA LYS A 98 5.50 -11.74 -5.79
C LYS A 98 5.54 -10.23 -6.00
N ILE A 99 4.87 -9.45 -5.15
CA ILE A 99 4.88 -7.99 -5.22
C ILE A 99 6.07 -7.43 -4.45
N GLU A 100 7.04 -6.91 -5.20
CA GLU A 100 8.27 -6.37 -4.64
C GLU A 100 8.06 -5.13 -3.76
N GLY A 101 8.86 -5.06 -2.69
CA GLY A 101 8.91 -3.93 -1.75
C GLY A 101 7.87 -3.96 -0.63
N ILE A 102 6.87 -4.84 -0.71
CA ILE A 102 5.79 -4.96 0.27
C ILE A 102 5.51 -6.42 0.63
N GLY A 103 4.87 -6.63 1.77
CA GLY A 103 4.65 -7.95 2.34
C GLY A 103 5.91 -8.59 2.91
N ARG A 104 5.77 -9.35 4.00
CA ARG A 104 6.90 -9.97 4.69
C ARG A 104 6.56 -11.37 5.20
N PRO A 105 7.54 -12.29 5.24
CA PRO A 105 7.33 -13.65 5.75
C PRO A 105 7.23 -13.71 7.28
N ARG A 106 7.45 -12.59 7.97
CA ARG A 106 7.35 -12.43 9.42
C ARG A 106 6.93 -11.01 9.77
N ALA A 107 6.35 -10.82 10.95
CA ALA A 107 6.10 -9.49 11.48
C ALA A 107 7.41 -8.75 11.75
N GLU A 108 7.57 -7.56 11.18
CA GLU A 108 8.72 -6.69 11.44
C GLU A 108 8.43 -5.78 12.66
N PRO A 109 9.41 -5.48 13.53
CA PRO A 109 9.20 -4.67 14.73
C PRO A 109 8.63 -3.26 14.45
N SER A 110 8.95 -2.74 13.27
CA SER A 110 8.49 -1.45 12.77
C SER A 110 7.03 -1.44 12.31
N PHE A 111 6.40 -2.60 12.12
CA PHE A 111 4.98 -2.72 11.84
C PHE A 111 4.19 -2.56 13.14
N ILE A 112 3.46 -1.44 13.27
CA ILE A 112 2.69 -1.10 14.47
C ILE A 112 1.20 -1.24 14.17
N PRO A 113 0.55 -2.34 14.59
CA PRO A 113 -0.85 -2.58 14.24
C PRO A 113 -1.82 -1.61 14.91
N SER A 114 -1.44 -1.00 16.04
CA SER A 114 -2.30 -0.10 16.81
C SER A 114 -2.57 1.24 16.14
N VAL A 115 -1.86 1.58 15.06
CA VAL A 115 -2.11 2.80 14.28
C VAL A 115 -2.90 2.54 13.01
N ILE A 116 -3.35 1.31 12.79
CA ILE A 116 -4.07 0.87 11.59
C ILE A 116 -5.55 0.72 11.96
N ASP A 117 -6.42 1.36 11.20
CA ASP A 117 -7.86 1.34 11.44
C ASP A 117 -8.49 0.09 10.80
N SER A 118 -8.05 -0.29 9.60
CA SER A 118 -8.42 -1.57 8.97
C SER A 118 -7.35 -2.09 8.01
N MET A 119 -7.45 -3.39 7.67
CA MET A 119 -6.59 -4.03 6.68
C MET A 119 -7.38 -4.77 5.61
N MET A 120 -6.83 -4.83 4.42
CA MET A 120 -7.34 -5.59 3.28
C MET A 120 -6.24 -6.47 2.71
N ARG A 121 -6.52 -7.76 2.50
CA ARG A 121 -5.63 -8.65 1.77
C ARG A 121 -5.86 -8.48 0.26
N VAL A 122 -4.79 -8.37 -0.51
CA VAL A 122 -4.83 -8.14 -1.96
C VAL A 122 -4.13 -9.29 -2.69
N PRO A 123 -4.81 -10.00 -3.61
CA PRO A 123 -4.17 -11.02 -4.43
C PRO A 123 -3.06 -10.42 -5.32
N ASP A 124 -1.96 -11.13 -5.50
CA ASP A 124 -0.83 -10.66 -6.33
C ASP A 124 -1.30 -10.45 -7.78
N ALA A 125 -2.19 -11.32 -8.27
CA ALA A 125 -2.85 -11.19 -9.57
C ALA A 125 -3.66 -9.89 -9.72
N ALA A 126 -4.32 -9.44 -8.65
CA ALA A 126 -5.06 -8.18 -8.67
C ALA A 126 -4.11 -6.98 -8.75
N SER A 127 -3.00 -7.03 -8.01
CA SER A 127 -1.95 -6.01 -8.05
C SER A 127 -1.34 -5.88 -9.45
N VAL A 128 -0.99 -7.01 -10.09
CA VAL A 128 -0.40 -7.02 -11.44
C VAL A 128 -1.40 -6.55 -12.50
N ALA A 129 -2.66 -7.01 -12.45
CA ALA A 129 -3.71 -6.49 -13.33
C ALA A 129 -3.87 -4.98 -13.20
N THR A 130 -3.81 -4.46 -11.97
CA THR A 130 -3.93 -3.04 -11.69
C THR A 130 -2.75 -2.24 -12.23
N VAL A 131 -1.52 -2.77 -12.16
CA VAL A 131 -0.34 -2.11 -12.77
C VAL A 131 -0.49 -1.99 -14.28
N GLN A 132 -0.91 -3.06 -14.96
CA GLN A 132 -1.10 -3.04 -16.41
C GLN A 132 -2.23 -2.09 -16.83
N TRP A 133 -3.32 -2.05 -16.06
CA TRP A 133 -4.40 -1.08 -16.27
C TRP A 133 -3.96 0.36 -16.04
N LEU A 134 -3.15 0.62 -15.00
CA LEU A 134 -2.63 1.96 -14.68
C LEU A 134 -1.72 2.51 -15.78
N GLU A 135 -1.04 1.68 -16.54
CA GLU A 135 -0.27 2.14 -17.71
C GLU A 135 -1.18 2.86 -18.71
N VAL A 136 -2.36 2.30 -18.99
CA VAL A 136 -3.34 2.88 -19.91
C VAL A 136 -3.93 4.16 -19.32
N VAL A 137 -4.24 4.16 -18.03
CA VAL A 137 -4.90 5.29 -17.34
C VAL A 137 -3.95 6.48 -17.13
N LEU A 138 -2.72 6.23 -16.70
CA LEU A 138 -1.75 7.27 -16.34
C LEU A 138 -0.80 7.63 -17.49
N GLY A 139 -0.75 6.82 -18.55
CA GLY A 139 0.23 6.97 -19.63
C GLY A 139 1.67 6.68 -19.19
N ARG A 140 1.87 5.99 -18.07
CA ARG A 140 3.19 5.60 -17.55
C ARG A 140 3.15 4.31 -16.75
N LYS A 141 4.27 3.58 -16.76
CA LYS A 141 4.44 2.35 -15.99
C LYS A 141 4.75 2.64 -14.51
N VAL A 142 4.15 1.85 -13.62
CA VAL A 142 4.33 1.94 -12.16
C VAL A 142 4.68 0.56 -11.57
N GLY A 143 5.23 0.53 -10.35
CA GLY A 143 5.59 -0.71 -9.67
C GLY A 143 4.40 -1.48 -9.06
N GLY A 144 4.64 -2.76 -8.72
CA GLY A 144 3.62 -3.67 -8.17
C GLY A 144 2.96 -3.20 -6.86
N SER A 145 3.71 -2.54 -5.99
CA SER A 145 3.19 -1.96 -4.75
C SER A 145 2.16 -0.85 -5.01
N THR A 146 2.36 -0.08 -6.09
CA THR A 146 1.37 0.89 -6.59
C THR A 146 0.09 0.20 -7.04
N GLY A 147 0.19 -0.91 -7.77
CA GLY A 147 -0.97 -1.71 -8.16
C GLY A 147 -1.77 -2.20 -6.95
N THR A 148 -1.08 -2.67 -5.91
CA THR A 148 -1.69 -3.10 -4.64
C THR A 148 -2.46 -1.95 -3.96
N ASN A 149 -1.81 -0.79 -3.87
CA ASN A 149 -2.35 0.44 -3.29
C ASN A 149 -3.60 0.95 -4.01
N VAL A 150 -3.55 0.99 -5.35
CA VAL A 150 -4.67 1.46 -6.17
C VAL A 150 -5.80 0.46 -6.16
N TRP A 151 -5.52 -0.85 -6.22
CA TRP A 151 -6.56 -1.88 -6.14
C TRP A 151 -7.38 -1.73 -4.86
N GLY A 152 -6.74 -1.64 -3.70
CA GLY A 152 -7.48 -1.48 -2.43
C GLY A 152 -8.22 -0.15 -2.34
N ALA A 153 -7.67 0.94 -2.91
CA ALA A 153 -8.38 2.22 -3.00
C ALA A 153 -9.65 2.11 -3.85
N LEU A 154 -9.61 1.39 -4.99
CA LEU A 154 -10.78 1.14 -5.84
C LEU A 154 -11.83 0.26 -5.14
N GLN A 155 -11.40 -0.73 -4.36
CA GLN A 155 -12.32 -1.54 -3.55
C GLN A 155 -13.01 -0.71 -2.46
N LEU A 156 -12.30 0.20 -1.78
CA LEU A 156 -12.91 1.13 -0.84
C LEU A 156 -13.87 2.10 -1.54
N ALA A 157 -13.51 2.64 -2.70
CA ALA A 157 -14.39 3.51 -3.48
C ALA A 157 -15.70 2.80 -3.85
N LYS A 158 -15.60 1.52 -4.25
CA LYS A 158 -16.77 0.68 -4.52
C LYS A 158 -17.64 0.50 -3.28
N GLN A 159 -17.05 0.18 -2.13
CA GLN A 159 -17.77 0.03 -0.86
C GLN A 159 -18.44 1.34 -0.40
N MET A 160 -17.76 2.48 -0.53
CA MET A 160 -18.33 3.80 -0.23
C MET A 160 -19.56 4.05 -1.10
N ARG A 161 -19.45 3.80 -2.42
CA ARG A 161 -20.58 3.96 -3.35
C ARG A 161 -21.76 3.06 -2.99
N GLU A 162 -21.51 1.81 -2.63
CA GLU A 162 -22.55 0.86 -2.22
C GLU A 162 -23.28 1.31 -0.93
N LYS A 163 -22.56 1.98 -0.02
CA LYS A 163 -23.12 2.55 1.21
C LYS A 163 -23.71 3.96 1.05
N GLY A 164 -23.57 4.59 -0.11
CA GLY A 164 -23.95 5.99 -0.33
C GLY A 164 -23.05 7.00 0.40
N GLU A 165 -21.83 6.61 0.78
CA GLU A 165 -20.85 7.47 1.44
C GLU A 165 -20.14 8.35 0.41
N THR A 166 -19.78 9.57 0.83
CA THR A 166 -18.96 10.50 0.04
C THR A 166 -17.69 10.85 0.80
N GLY A 167 -16.63 11.17 0.08
CA GLY A 167 -15.32 11.47 0.66
C GLY A 167 -14.20 11.27 -0.34
N SER A 168 -12.99 11.67 0.05
CA SER A 168 -11.78 11.43 -0.76
C SER A 168 -10.98 10.25 -0.20
N ILE A 169 -10.39 9.49 -1.13
CA ILE A 169 -9.45 8.41 -0.85
C ILE A 169 -8.08 8.89 -1.36
N VAL A 170 -7.07 8.86 -0.50
CA VAL A 170 -5.69 9.12 -0.89
C VAL A 170 -4.92 7.80 -0.89
N THR A 171 -4.05 7.64 -1.89
CA THR A 171 -3.15 6.49 -1.99
C THR A 171 -1.80 6.93 -2.53
N LEU A 172 -0.79 6.06 -2.44
CA LEU A 172 0.57 6.36 -2.87
C LEU A 172 0.95 5.57 -4.12
N LEU A 173 1.49 6.29 -5.11
CA LEU A 173 2.30 5.69 -6.17
C LEU A 173 3.73 5.59 -5.66
N CYS A 174 4.28 4.38 -5.62
CA CYS A 174 5.57 4.10 -5.01
C CYS A 174 6.71 4.32 -6.01
N ASP A 175 7.14 3.28 -6.73
CA ASP A 175 8.24 3.36 -7.67
C ASP A 175 7.82 3.18 -9.14
N SER A 176 8.77 3.44 -10.02
CA SER A 176 8.57 3.39 -11.48
C SER A 176 8.49 1.95 -11.98
N GLY A 177 7.61 1.72 -12.95
CA GLY A 177 7.43 0.42 -13.57
C GLY A 177 8.58 -0.04 -14.48
N GLU A 178 9.50 0.87 -14.84
CA GLU A 178 10.65 0.58 -15.72
C GLU A 178 11.59 -0.51 -15.14
N ARG A 179 11.55 -0.74 -13.83
CA ARG A 179 12.32 -1.81 -13.17
C ARG A 179 11.75 -3.21 -13.41
N TYR A 180 10.50 -3.29 -13.87
CA TYR A 180 9.69 -4.51 -13.89
C TYR A 180 9.29 -4.94 -15.31
N LEU A 181 9.99 -4.43 -16.33
CA LEU A 181 9.68 -4.72 -17.74
C LEU A 181 9.76 -6.22 -18.06
N ASN A 182 10.68 -6.93 -17.40
CA ASN A 182 10.86 -8.38 -17.55
C ASN A 182 10.07 -9.19 -16.51
N THR A 183 9.15 -8.56 -15.77
CA THR A 183 8.30 -9.22 -14.78
C THR A 183 6.82 -8.86 -14.97
N TYR A 184 6.30 -7.84 -14.27
CA TYR A 184 4.87 -7.50 -14.29
C TYR A 184 4.33 -7.09 -15.67
N PHE A 185 5.23 -6.65 -16.56
CA PHE A 185 4.91 -6.25 -17.93
C PHE A 185 5.29 -7.32 -18.98
N ASP A 186 5.84 -8.46 -18.54
CA ASP A 186 6.14 -9.60 -19.40
C ASP A 186 5.01 -10.64 -19.27
N PRO A 187 4.19 -10.87 -20.31
CA PRO A 187 3.09 -11.84 -20.26
C PRO A 187 3.54 -13.27 -19.94
N GLU A 188 4.73 -13.69 -20.39
CA GLU A 188 5.24 -15.04 -20.12
C GLU A 188 5.60 -15.18 -18.64
N TRP A 189 6.26 -14.15 -18.08
CA TRP A 189 6.58 -14.10 -16.66
C TRP A 189 5.31 -14.09 -15.80
N VAL A 190 4.31 -13.29 -16.17
CA VAL A 190 3.03 -13.21 -15.45
C VAL A 190 2.31 -14.56 -15.48
N ALA A 191 2.19 -15.20 -16.63
CA ALA A 191 1.55 -16.51 -16.74
C ALA A 191 2.27 -17.57 -15.87
N ALA A 192 3.61 -17.54 -15.82
CA ALA A 192 4.39 -18.51 -15.07
C ALA A 192 4.43 -18.26 -13.55
N ASN A 193 4.38 -17.01 -13.09
CA ASN A 193 4.64 -16.64 -11.69
C ASN A 193 3.43 -16.11 -10.92
N ILE A 194 2.45 -15.54 -11.64
CA ILE A 194 1.25 -14.91 -11.07
C ILE A 194 0.00 -15.72 -11.44
N GLY A 195 -0.04 -16.25 -12.66
CA GLY A 195 -1.18 -17.00 -13.18
C GLY A 195 -2.18 -16.11 -13.93
N ASP A 196 -3.45 -16.53 -13.91
CA ASP A 196 -4.51 -15.82 -14.64
C ASP A 196 -4.95 -14.54 -13.92
N ILE A 197 -4.79 -13.41 -14.60
CA ILE A 197 -5.19 -12.08 -14.12
C ILE A 197 -6.51 -11.58 -14.75
N SER A 198 -7.10 -12.34 -15.69
CA SER A 198 -8.23 -11.91 -16.52
C SER A 198 -9.45 -11.47 -15.71
N HIS A 199 -9.73 -12.17 -14.61
CA HIS A 199 -10.80 -11.84 -13.69
C HIS A 199 -10.66 -10.41 -13.13
N TYR A 200 -9.45 -10.01 -12.71
CA TYR A 200 -9.19 -8.69 -12.14
C TYR A 200 -9.17 -7.61 -13.24
N SER A 201 -8.59 -7.92 -14.40
CA SER A 201 -8.61 -7.02 -15.56
C SER A 201 -10.04 -6.69 -16.00
N ALA A 202 -10.96 -7.66 -15.97
CA ALA A 202 -12.37 -7.44 -16.29
C ALA A 202 -13.06 -6.52 -15.27
N GLN A 203 -12.73 -6.64 -13.98
CA GLN A 203 -13.26 -5.73 -12.95
C GLN A 203 -12.78 -4.28 -13.18
N LEU A 204 -11.51 -4.11 -13.55
CA LEU A 204 -10.90 -2.80 -13.82
C LEU A 204 -11.43 -2.15 -15.10
N ALA A 205 -11.73 -2.94 -16.14
CA ALA A 205 -12.29 -2.44 -17.40
C ALA A 205 -13.67 -1.77 -17.21
N GLY A 206 -14.40 -2.12 -16.16
CA GLY A 206 -15.68 -1.50 -15.79
C GLY A 206 -15.55 -0.13 -15.12
N ILE A 207 -14.34 0.30 -14.77
CA ILE A 207 -14.05 1.58 -14.10
C ILE A 207 -13.68 2.59 -15.20
N ARG A 208 -14.66 3.42 -15.58
CA ARG A 208 -14.48 4.57 -16.48
C ARG A 208 -14.45 5.86 -15.70
#